data_AF-A0A0T6BCL6-F1
#
_entry.id   AF-A0A0T6BCL6-F1
#
_cell.length_a   1.000
_cell.length_b   1.000
_cell.length_c   1.000
_cell.angle_alpha   90.00
_cell.angle_beta   90.00
_cell.angle_gamma   90.00
#
_symmetry.space_group_name_H-M   'P 1'
#
loop_
_entity.id
_entity.type
_entity.pdbx_description
1 polymer ?
#
loop_
_entity_poly.entity_id
_entity_poly.type
_entity_poly.pdbx_seq_one_letter_code
_entity_poly.pdbx_strand_id
1 'polypeptide(L)'
;MGCATKCVAFAFFIFNFIFALLGIAVVILGVLLQLDVINYVLPASITHEPSEFIPIVIIVIGGTILVVSLFGCFSVGKGGVRLLITYIIILVILFALQICLGFYVMFTTNCEVGLQNNIDAEFDRMISDYGNNTKVKERVDALQQQFHCCGAHNVSDWTTIPLSCCEDNKPCHAGSAQIFGKGCSRAILNNFLNTTTLIYIMCFGFSIFNVKHQQFPVFLRN
;
A
#
# COMPACT_ATOMS: atom_id res chain seq x y z
N MET A 1 33.19 -13.11 -22.39
CA MET A 1 32.01 -12.59 -21.66
C MET A 1 32.22 -11.11 -21.43
N GLY A 2 31.50 -10.24 -22.15
CA GLY A 2 31.83 -8.81 -22.27
C GLY A 2 31.56 -7.96 -21.01
N CYS A 3 32.18 -6.79 -20.94
CA CYS A 3 31.99 -5.80 -19.86
C CYS A 3 30.52 -5.45 -19.60
N ALA A 4 29.70 -5.36 -20.66
CA ALA A 4 28.28 -5.04 -20.56
C ALA A 4 27.50 -6.03 -19.67
N THR A 5 27.78 -7.33 -19.77
CA THR A 5 27.10 -8.36 -18.95
C THR A 5 27.46 -8.24 -17.47
N LYS A 6 28.70 -7.83 -17.16
CA LYS A 6 29.13 -7.59 -15.77
C LYS A 6 28.50 -6.32 -15.20
N CYS A 7 28.42 -5.24 -15.98
CA CYS A 7 27.74 -4.01 -15.55
C CYS A 7 26.25 -4.27 -15.26
N VAL A 8 25.57 -5.01 -16.14
CA VAL A 8 24.16 -5.40 -15.95
C VAL A 8 23.96 -6.24 -14.70
N ALA A 9 24.81 -7.25 -14.46
CA ALA A 9 24.72 -8.10 -13.27
C ALA A 9 24.97 -7.31 -11.98
N PHE A 10 25.92 -6.37 -12.00
CA PHE A 10 26.23 -5.51 -10.87
C PHE A 10 25.10 -4.52 -10.57
N ALA A 11 24.51 -3.90 -11.60
CA ALA A 11 23.34 -3.02 -11.44
C ALA A 11 22.14 -3.79 -10.87
N PHE A 12 21.88 -5.01 -11.35
CA PHE A 12 20.82 -5.86 -10.82
C PHE A 12 21.06 -6.25 -9.35
N PHE A 13 22.31 -6.55 -8.98
CA PHE A 13 22.67 -6.83 -7.59
C PHE A 13 22.41 -5.62 -6.68
N ILE A 14 22.86 -4.43 -7.08
CA ILE A 14 22.63 -3.20 -6.31
C ILE A 14 21.14 -2.94 -6.14
N PHE A 15 20.37 -3.05 -7.22
CA PHE A 15 18.93 -2.84 -7.19
C PHE A 15 18.28 -3.79 -6.17
N ASN A 16 18.48 -5.11 -6.29
CA ASN A 16 17.91 -6.07 -5.35
C ASN A 16 18.40 -5.86 -3.91
N PHE A 17 19.65 -5.43 -3.73
CA PHE A 17 20.17 -5.12 -2.40
C PHE A 17 19.43 -3.94 -1.75
N ILE A 18 19.14 -2.88 -2.52
CA ILE A 18 18.32 -1.76 -2.04
C ILE A 18 16.91 -2.23 -1.67
N PHE A 19 16.26 -3.06 -2.50
CA PHE A 19 14.94 -3.61 -2.18
C PHE A 19 14.96 -4.51 -0.95
N ALA A 20 16.04 -5.26 -0.70
CA ALA A 20 16.18 -6.02 0.53
C ALA A 20 16.22 -5.10 1.76
N LEU A 21 16.97 -4.00 1.71
CA LEU A 21 17.02 -3.00 2.79
C LEU A 21 15.64 -2.35 3.02
N LEU A 22 14.95 -1.97 1.93
CA LEU A 22 13.60 -1.43 2.01
C LEU A 22 12.61 -2.46 2.58
N GLY A 23 12.69 -3.73 2.16
CA GLY A 23 11.88 -4.81 2.70
C GLY A 23 12.07 -4.99 4.21
N ILE A 24 13.32 -4.96 4.69
CA ILE A 24 13.63 -4.99 6.13
C ILE A 24 13.00 -3.78 6.83
N ALA A 25 13.16 -2.57 6.29
CA ALA A 25 12.58 -1.36 6.88
C ALA A 25 11.05 -1.44 6.97
N VAL A 26 10.38 -1.96 5.94
CA VAL A 26 8.92 -2.16 5.93
C VAL A 26 8.49 -3.22 6.95
N VAL A 27 9.22 -4.33 7.07
CA VAL A 27 8.93 -5.35 8.11
C VAL A 27 9.09 -4.75 9.51
N ILE A 28 10.17 -4.02 9.77
CA ILE A 28 10.39 -3.35 11.05
C ILE A 28 9.24 -2.38 11.33
N LEU A 29 8.85 -1.55 10.36
CA LEU A 29 7.72 -0.64 10.50
C LEU A 29 6.43 -1.40 10.85
N GLY A 30 6.13 -2.50 10.14
CA GLY A 30 4.96 -3.32 10.40
C GLY A 30 4.96 -3.94 11.81
N VAL A 31 6.11 -4.43 12.29
CA VAL A 31 6.24 -4.98 13.65
C VAL A 31 6.11 -3.88 14.70
N LEU A 32 6.70 -2.71 14.48
CA LEU A 32 6.59 -1.57 15.39
C LEU A 32 5.14 -1.07 15.48
N LEU A 33 4.40 -1.07 14.36
CA LEU A 33 2.97 -0.78 14.32
C LEU A 33 2.16 -1.85 15.07
N GLN A 34 2.48 -3.14 14.89
CA GLN A 34 1.78 -4.25 15.56
C GLN A 34 1.94 -4.23 17.07
N LEU A 35 3.09 -3.77 17.57
CA LEU A 35 3.42 -3.72 18.99
C LEU A 35 3.05 -2.37 19.64
N ASP A 36 2.39 -1.46 18.90
CA ASP A 36 2.06 -0.10 19.33
C ASP A 36 3.25 0.72 19.83
N VAL A 37 4.48 0.32 19.49
CA VAL A 37 5.72 0.97 19.96
C VAL A 37 5.85 2.37 19.37
N ILE A 38 5.29 2.60 18.17
CA ILE A 38 5.37 3.91 17.50
C ILE A 38 4.64 5.00 18.29
N ASN A 39 3.58 4.65 19.04
CA ASN A 39 2.85 5.59 19.91
C ASN A 39 3.73 6.15 21.06
N TYR A 40 4.84 5.49 21.41
CA TYR A 40 5.78 5.95 22.44
C TYR A 40 6.92 6.81 21.87
N VAL A 41 7.17 6.76 20.56
CA VAL A 41 8.34 7.38 19.91
C VAL A 41 7.94 8.57 19.03
N LEU A 42 6.75 8.55 18.43
CA LEU A 42 6.20 9.65 17.65
C LEU A 42 5.03 10.30 18.43
N PRO A 43 4.91 11.65 18.39
CA PRO A 43 3.75 12.32 18.98
C PRO A 43 2.44 11.76 18.38
N ALA A 44 1.40 11.63 19.23
CA ALA A 44 0.09 11.01 18.94
C ALA A 44 -0.57 11.51 17.63
N SER A 45 -0.23 12.73 17.23
CA SER A 45 0.12 13.15 15.87
C SER A 45 -0.16 12.25 14.65
N ILE A 46 0.53 11.11 14.61
CA ILE A 46 0.80 10.33 13.39
C ILE A 46 0.42 8.85 13.54
N THR A 47 0.15 8.40 14.76
CA THR A 47 0.01 6.97 15.08
C THR A 47 -1.41 6.67 15.51
N HIS A 48 -2.27 6.54 14.51
CA HIS A 48 -3.55 5.88 14.71
C HIS A 48 -3.31 4.38 14.78
N GLU A 49 -3.84 3.70 15.80
CA GLU A 49 -3.67 2.24 15.77
C GLU A 49 -4.34 1.70 14.50
N PRO A 50 -3.56 1.08 13.63
CA PRO A 50 -4.14 0.46 12.45
C PRO A 50 -5.23 -0.54 12.86
N SER A 51 -6.20 -0.83 11.99
CA SER A 51 -6.99 -2.07 12.14
C SER A 51 -6.01 -3.22 12.38
N GLU A 52 -6.31 -4.18 13.26
CA GLU A 52 -5.39 -5.28 13.62
C GLU A 52 -4.79 -5.99 12.39
N PHE A 53 -5.47 -5.90 11.24
CA PHE A 53 -5.05 -6.48 9.98
C PHE A 53 -3.98 -5.67 9.22
N ILE A 54 -3.94 -4.34 9.35
CA ILE A 54 -3.05 -3.49 8.54
C ILE A 54 -1.56 -3.75 8.83
N PRO A 55 -1.08 -3.87 10.09
CA PRO A 55 0.34 -4.14 10.35
C PRO A 55 0.73 -5.52 9.86
N ILE A 56 -0.16 -6.51 10.01
CA ILE A 56 0.03 -7.86 9.50
C ILE A 56 0.22 -7.82 7.98
N VAL A 57 -0.62 -7.08 7.25
CA VAL A 57 -0.48 -6.90 5.79
C VAL A 57 0.86 -6.24 5.44
N ILE A 58 1.26 -5.20 6.18
CA ILE A 58 2.57 -4.53 5.98
C ILE A 58 3.73 -5.50 6.19
N ILE A 59 3.68 -6.33 7.25
CA ILE A 59 4.71 -7.35 7.54
C ILE A 59 4.79 -8.37 6.40
N VAL A 60 3.65 -8.86 5.90
CA VAL A 60 3.62 -9.83 4.79
C VAL A 60 4.18 -9.21 3.51
N ILE A 61 3.80 -7.98 3.18
CA ILE A 61 4.34 -7.26 2.02
C ILE A 61 5.85 -7.04 2.16
N GLY A 62 6.33 -6.53 3.30
CA GLY A 62 7.76 -6.35 3.55
C GLY A 62 8.55 -7.66 3.48
N GLY A 63 8.01 -8.73 4.05
CA GLY A 63 8.61 -10.06 4.05
C GLY A 63 8.73 -10.65 2.64
N THR A 64 7.68 -10.52 1.82
CA THR A 64 7.73 -10.97 0.42
C THR A 64 8.76 -10.19 -0.40
N ILE A 65 8.84 -8.86 -0.24
CA ILE A 65 9.88 -8.02 -0.86
C ILE A 65 11.28 -8.52 -0.46
N LEU A 66 11.49 -8.75 0.84
CA LEU A 66 12.77 -9.21 1.36
C LEU A 66 13.17 -10.57 0.77
N VAL A 67 12.27 -11.54 0.79
CA VAL A 67 12.53 -12.90 0.25
C VAL A 67 12.88 -12.83 -1.23
N VAL A 68 12.08 -12.15 -2.04
CA VAL A 68 12.33 -11.99 -3.49
C VAL A 68 13.68 -11.32 -3.76
N SER A 69 13.99 -10.27 -3.01
CA SER A 69 15.25 -9.51 -3.16
C SER A 69 16.48 -10.34 -2.79
N LEU A 70 16.40 -11.16 -1.73
CA LEU A 70 17.48 -12.06 -1.34
C LEU A 70 17.76 -13.11 -2.43
N PHE A 71 16.72 -13.73 -2.99
CA PHE A 71 16.87 -14.63 -4.14
C PHE A 71 17.48 -13.92 -5.37
N GLY A 72 17.11 -12.66 -5.60
CA GLY A 72 17.72 -11.79 -6.61
C GLY A 72 19.22 -11.60 -6.40
N CYS A 73 19.66 -11.24 -5.19
CA CYS A 73 21.08 -11.10 -4.85
C CYS A 73 21.86 -12.42 -5.01
N PHE A 74 21.30 -13.55 -4.55
CA PHE A 74 21.96 -14.86 -4.67
C PHE A 74 22.10 -15.33 -6.13
N SER A 75 21.19 -14.92 -7.02
CA SER A 75 21.22 -15.30 -8.44
C SER A 75 22.48 -14.81 -9.16
N VAL A 76 23.00 -13.64 -8.77
CA VAL A 76 24.23 -13.06 -9.33
C VAL A 76 25.47 -13.73 -8.72
N GLY A 77 25.48 -13.92 -7.39
CA GLY A 77 26.65 -14.42 -6.68
C GLY A 77 27.00 -15.88 -7.00
N LYS A 78 26.00 -16.74 -7.21
CA LYS A 78 26.24 -18.17 -7.49
C LYS A 78 26.40 -18.51 -8.97
N GLY A 79 26.15 -17.57 -9.89
CA GLY A 79 26.32 -17.73 -11.35
C GLY A 79 25.52 -18.87 -12.01
N GLY A 80 24.69 -19.58 -11.24
CA GLY A 80 23.97 -20.77 -11.67
C GLY A 80 22.65 -20.41 -12.32
N VAL A 81 22.46 -20.83 -13.57
CA VAL A 81 21.22 -20.67 -14.36
C VAL A 81 19.98 -21.13 -13.58
N ARG A 82 20.12 -22.14 -12.72
CA ARG A 82 19.05 -22.67 -11.84
C ARG A 82 18.48 -21.61 -10.88
N LEU A 83 19.32 -20.79 -10.25
CA LEU A 83 18.83 -19.75 -9.31
C LEU A 83 18.12 -18.61 -10.04
N LEU A 84 18.59 -18.26 -11.24
CA LEU A 84 17.93 -17.27 -12.10
C LEU A 84 16.55 -17.76 -12.53
N ILE A 85 16.44 -19.04 -12.91
CA ILE A 85 15.15 -19.68 -13.25
C ILE A 85 14.20 -19.65 -12.04
N THR A 86 14.68 -19.98 -10.83
CA THR A 86 13.85 -19.91 -9.61
C THR A 86 13.32 -18.50 -9.35
N TYR A 87 14.17 -17.47 -9.49
CA TYR A 87 13.75 -16.07 -9.36
C TYR A 87 12.66 -15.70 -10.38
N ILE A 88 12.83 -16.10 -11.65
CA ILE A 88 11.83 -15.86 -12.71
C ILE A 88 10.51 -16.58 -12.39
N ILE A 89 10.56 -17.83 -11.92
CA ILE A 89 9.36 -18.59 -11.53
C ILE A 89 8.62 -17.89 -10.39
N ILE A 90 9.34 -17.44 -9.35
CA ILE A 90 8.75 -16.70 -8.24
C ILE A 90 8.06 -15.42 -8.73
N LEU A 91 8.70 -14.65 -9.62
CA LEU A 91 8.09 -13.45 -10.21
C LEU A 91 6.83 -13.76 -11.01
N VAL A 92 6.84 -14.82 -11.81
CA VAL A 92 5.67 -15.25 -12.59
C VAL A 92 4.52 -15.66 -11.66
N ILE A 93 4.81 -16.38 -10.57
CA ILE A 93 3.79 -16.76 -9.57
C ILE A 93 3.21 -15.51 -8.91
N LEU A 94 4.05 -14.55 -8.49
CA LEU A 94 3.59 -13.30 -7.88
C LEU A 94 2.74 -12.48 -8.85
N PHE A 95 3.13 -12.43 -10.12
CA PHE A 95 2.36 -11.78 -11.16
C PHE A 95 1.00 -12.47 -11.41
N ALA A 96 0.97 -13.80 -11.43
CA ALA A 96 -0.27 -14.56 -11.53
C ALA A 96 -1.19 -14.34 -10.32
N LEU A 97 -0.63 -14.33 -9.10
CA LEU A 97 -1.39 -14.04 -7.88
C LEU A 97 -1.99 -12.63 -7.90
N GLN A 98 -1.23 -11.64 -8.39
CA GLN A 98 -1.74 -10.29 -8.62
C GLN A 98 -2.92 -10.31 -9.60
N ILE A 99 -2.80 -10.95 -10.76
CA ILE A 99 -3.92 -11.06 -11.71
C ILE A 99 -5.13 -11.76 -11.06
N CYS A 100 -4.93 -12.85 -10.33
CA CYS A 100 -5.99 -13.56 -9.63
C CYS A 100 -6.66 -12.68 -8.56
N LEU A 101 -5.90 -11.90 -7.78
CA LEU A 101 -6.44 -10.93 -6.83
C LEU A 101 -7.20 -9.82 -7.53
N GLY A 102 -6.68 -9.28 -8.63
CA GLY A 102 -7.36 -8.27 -9.44
C GLY A 102 -8.68 -8.76 -10.01
N PHE A 103 -8.71 -9.99 -10.54
CA PHE A 103 -9.95 -10.63 -10.98
C PHE A 103 -10.87 -10.95 -9.81
N TYR A 104 -10.36 -11.46 -8.69
CA TYR A 104 -11.16 -11.74 -7.50
C TYR A 104 -11.83 -10.47 -7.00
N VAL A 105 -11.08 -9.37 -6.88
CA VAL A 105 -11.63 -8.05 -6.57
C VAL A 105 -12.66 -7.70 -7.61
N MET A 106 -12.36 -7.63 -8.90
CA MET A 106 -13.34 -7.31 -9.96
C MET A 106 -14.63 -8.16 -9.93
N PHE A 107 -14.52 -9.48 -9.71
CA PHE A 107 -15.66 -10.41 -9.71
C PHE A 107 -16.46 -10.34 -8.42
N THR A 108 -15.81 -10.23 -7.25
CA THR A 108 -16.49 -9.95 -5.98
C THR A 108 -17.03 -8.53 -5.93
N THR A 109 -16.44 -7.61 -6.70
CA THR A 109 -16.87 -6.24 -6.92
C THR A 109 -17.75 -6.08 -8.16
N ASN A 110 -18.36 -7.15 -8.70
CA ASN A 110 -19.63 -7.01 -9.44
C ASN A 110 -20.73 -6.39 -8.57
N CYS A 111 -20.43 -6.14 -7.30
CA CYS A 111 -20.92 -5.00 -6.57
C CYS A 111 -19.71 -4.20 -6.04
N GLU A 112 -19.38 -3.05 -6.64
CA GLU A 112 -18.70 -1.94 -5.96
C GLU A 112 -19.26 -1.78 -4.52
N VAL A 113 -20.57 -2.03 -4.42
CA VAL A 113 -21.38 -2.16 -3.21
C VAL A 113 -20.80 -3.09 -2.14
N GLY A 114 -20.13 -4.21 -2.44
CA GLY A 114 -19.66 -5.15 -1.41
C GLY A 114 -18.47 -4.60 -0.59
N LEU A 115 -17.44 -4.09 -1.27
CA LEU A 115 -16.31 -3.45 -0.61
C LEU A 115 -16.71 -2.08 -0.05
N GLN A 116 -17.51 -1.32 -0.79
CA GLN A 116 -18.09 -0.05 -0.34
C GLN A 116 -18.92 -0.24 0.94
N ASN A 117 -19.80 -1.26 1.03
CA ASN A 117 -20.61 -1.53 2.22
C ASN A 117 -19.77 -1.85 3.46
N ASN A 118 -18.64 -2.56 3.29
CA ASN A 118 -17.76 -2.86 4.42
C ASN A 118 -17.03 -1.60 4.91
N ILE A 119 -16.56 -0.76 3.98
CA ILE A 119 -15.93 0.52 4.32
C ILE A 119 -16.96 1.47 4.93
N ASP A 120 -18.17 1.52 4.38
CA ASP A 120 -19.31 2.29 4.88
C ASP A 120 -19.64 1.88 6.32
N ALA A 121 -19.85 0.58 6.56
CA ALA A 121 -20.20 0.07 7.89
C ALA A 121 -19.12 0.36 8.94
N GLU A 122 -17.84 0.31 8.54
CA GLU A 122 -16.74 0.64 9.44
C GLU A 122 -16.66 2.15 9.71
N PHE A 123 -16.84 2.99 8.68
CA PHE A 123 -16.88 4.43 8.84
C PHE A 123 -18.08 4.89 9.68
N ASP A 124 -19.25 4.31 9.46
CA ASP A 124 -20.45 4.61 10.24
C ASP A 124 -20.24 4.30 11.73
N ARG A 125 -19.54 3.19 12.04
CA ARG A 125 -19.13 2.87 13.43
C ARG A 125 -18.15 3.90 14.00
N MET A 126 -17.14 4.30 13.22
CA MET A 126 -16.17 5.31 13.66
C MET A 126 -16.83 6.68 13.92
N ILE A 127 -17.77 7.10 13.07
CA ILE A 127 -18.53 8.35 13.28
C ILE A 127 -19.40 8.26 14.53
N SER A 128 -20.05 7.11 14.77
CA SER A 128 -20.85 6.89 15.99
C SER A 128 -20.00 6.97 17.27
N ASP A 129 -18.79 6.42 17.26
CA ASP A 129 -17.91 6.39 18.43
C ASP A 129 -17.03 7.64 18.58
N TYR A 130 -17.08 8.56 17.61
CA TYR A 130 -16.26 9.78 17.57
C TYR A 130 -16.35 10.63 18.84
N GLY A 131 -17.53 10.80 19.40
CA GLY A 131 -17.73 11.60 20.63
C GLY A 131 -17.28 10.89 21.91
N ASN A 132 -17.22 9.56 21.90
CA ASN A 132 -17.02 8.73 23.09
C ASN A 132 -15.60 8.21 23.24
N ASN A 133 -14.85 8.12 22.13
CA ASN A 133 -13.50 7.57 22.11
C ASN A 133 -12.52 8.55 21.47
N THR A 134 -11.63 9.13 22.28
CA THR A 134 -10.61 10.09 21.83
C THR A 134 -9.72 9.52 20.72
N LYS A 135 -9.43 8.21 20.74
CA LYS A 135 -8.63 7.56 19.69
C LYS A 135 -9.37 7.49 18.36
N VAL A 136 -10.68 7.21 18.40
CA VAL A 136 -11.54 7.18 17.20
C VAL A 136 -11.69 8.59 16.65
N LYS A 137 -11.84 9.59 17.52
CA LYS A 137 -11.85 11.00 17.14
C LYS A 137 -10.62 11.40 16.35
N GLU A 138 -9.43 11.18 16.91
CA GLU A 138 -8.17 11.55 16.26
C GLU A 138 -8.04 10.85 14.89
N ARG A 139 -8.44 9.58 14.79
CA ARG A 139 -8.45 8.81 13.53
C ARG A 139 -9.32 9.45 12.47
N VAL A 140 -10.57 9.72 12.82
CA VAL A 140 -11.54 10.32 11.92
C VAL A 140 -11.07 11.70 11.48
N ASP A 141 -10.50 12.50 12.40
CA ASP A 141 -9.95 13.82 12.10
C ASP A 141 -8.79 13.75 11.09
N ALA A 142 -7.87 12.81 11.27
CA ALA A 142 -6.76 12.62 10.34
C ALA A 142 -7.22 12.10 8.98
N LEU A 143 -8.16 11.15 8.94
CA LEU A 143 -8.71 10.62 7.69
C LEU A 143 -9.42 11.71 6.89
N GLN A 144 -10.21 12.55 7.55
CA GLN A 144 -10.90 13.67 6.92
C GLN A 144 -9.94 14.68 6.30
N GLN A 145 -8.86 15.04 7.01
CA GLN A 145 -7.82 15.93 6.49
C GLN A 145 -6.98 15.28 5.38
N GLN A 146 -6.58 14.03 5.55
CA GLN A 146 -5.74 13.32 4.59
C GLN A 146 -6.46 13.12 3.25
N PHE A 147 -7.74 12.75 3.28
CA PHE A 147 -8.52 12.45 2.08
C PHE A 147 -9.42 13.61 1.63
N HIS A 148 -9.34 14.77 2.30
CA HIS A 148 -10.17 15.96 2.03
C HIS A 148 -11.65 15.59 1.91
N CYS A 149 -12.16 14.92 2.96
CA CYS A 149 -13.52 14.38 3.04
C CYS A 149 -14.16 14.73 4.39
N CYS A 150 -15.48 14.62 4.50
CA CYS A 150 -16.21 14.90 5.74
C CYS A 150 -17.37 13.94 5.94
N GLY A 151 -17.43 13.34 7.12
CA GLY A 151 -18.42 12.31 7.47
C GLY A 151 -18.15 10.97 6.76
N ALA A 152 -18.96 9.96 7.07
CA ALA A 152 -18.86 8.66 6.41
C ALA A 152 -19.30 8.78 4.94
N HIS A 153 -20.48 9.36 4.74
CA HIS A 153 -21.15 9.54 3.46
C HIS A 153 -21.21 11.01 3.06
N ASN A 154 -21.44 11.90 4.03
CA ASN A 154 -21.52 13.34 3.78
C ASN A 154 -21.34 14.16 5.07
N VAL A 155 -21.19 15.48 4.91
CA VAL A 155 -21.15 16.46 6.00
C VAL A 155 -22.37 16.34 6.93
N SER A 156 -23.53 15.97 6.37
CA SER A 156 -24.79 15.80 7.10
C SER A 156 -24.76 14.71 8.17
N ASP A 157 -23.77 13.83 8.14
CA ASP A 157 -23.57 12.81 9.19
C ASP A 157 -23.19 13.45 10.52
N TRP A 158 -22.69 14.69 10.50
CA TRP A 158 -22.34 15.45 11.70
C TRP A 158 -23.47 16.36 12.17
N THR A 159 -23.85 16.21 13.45
CA THR A 159 -24.70 17.20 14.13
C THR A 159 -23.95 18.50 14.42
N THR A 160 -22.64 18.41 14.68
CA THR A 160 -21.74 19.56 14.83
C THR A 160 -20.49 19.27 14.02
N ILE A 161 -20.24 20.08 13.00
CA ILE A 161 -19.15 19.87 12.05
C ILE A 161 -17.80 19.99 12.79
N PRO A 162 -16.96 18.95 12.77
CA PRO A 162 -15.63 19.03 13.36
C PRO A 162 -14.70 19.90 12.51
N LEU A 163 -13.70 20.51 13.14
CA LEU A 163 -12.70 21.35 12.46
C LEU A 163 -11.93 20.58 11.38
N SER A 164 -11.80 19.26 11.53
CA SER A 164 -11.18 18.35 10.57
C SER A 164 -11.93 18.20 9.25
N CYS A 165 -13.20 18.63 9.17
CA CYS A 165 -13.96 18.70 7.92
C CYS A 165 -13.65 19.97 7.09
N CYS A 166 -12.86 20.88 7.65
CA CYS A 166 -12.62 22.19 7.08
C CYS A 166 -11.16 22.32 6.63
N GLU A 167 -10.95 23.05 5.55
CA GLU A 167 -9.61 23.37 5.05
C GLU A 167 -8.79 24.11 6.13
N ASP A 168 -7.51 23.77 6.26
CA ASP A 168 -6.58 24.29 7.28
C ASP A 168 -7.01 24.10 8.74
N ASN A 169 -7.93 23.19 9.06
CA ASN A 169 -8.52 23.05 10.41
C ASN A 169 -9.12 24.37 10.95
N LYS A 170 -9.61 25.24 10.07
CA LYS A 170 -10.26 26.50 10.47
C LYS A 170 -11.76 26.26 10.68
N PRO A 171 -12.41 26.97 11.63
CA PRO A 171 -13.85 26.82 11.83
C PRO A 171 -14.61 27.23 10.56
N CYS A 172 -15.42 26.31 10.02
CA CYS A 172 -16.23 26.52 8.83
C CYS A 172 -17.70 26.20 9.10
N HIS A 173 -18.60 26.71 8.24
CA HIS A 173 -20.05 26.53 8.37
C HIS A 173 -20.58 25.65 7.23
N ALA A 174 -21.74 25.01 7.47
CA ALA A 174 -22.44 24.23 6.45
C ALA A 174 -22.72 25.10 5.20
N GLY A 175 -22.22 24.67 4.04
CA GLY A 175 -22.35 25.40 2.77
C GLY A 175 -21.25 26.41 2.47
N SER A 176 -20.22 26.54 3.31
CA SER A 176 -19.01 27.31 2.98
C SER A 176 -18.15 26.57 1.94
N ALA A 177 -17.42 27.30 1.10
CA ALA A 177 -16.54 26.71 0.09
C ALA A 177 -15.35 25.92 0.69
N GLN A 178 -15.08 26.12 1.98
CA GLN A 178 -13.93 25.58 2.72
C GLN A 178 -14.22 24.21 3.35
N ILE A 179 -15.44 23.69 3.20
CA ILE A 179 -15.82 22.38 3.75
C ILE A 179 -15.59 21.27 2.74
N PHE A 180 -15.10 20.13 3.21
CA PHE A 180 -14.94 18.95 2.37
C PHE A 180 -16.31 18.33 2.04
N GLY A 181 -16.80 18.55 0.82
CA GLY A 181 -18.14 18.12 0.40
C GLY A 181 -18.29 16.64 0.01
N LYS A 182 -17.24 15.82 0.16
CA LYS A 182 -17.27 14.39 -0.21
C LYS A 182 -17.27 13.53 1.05
N GLY A 183 -18.04 12.45 1.06
CA GLY A 183 -17.97 11.41 2.10
C GLY A 183 -16.65 10.66 2.10
N CYS A 184 -16.13 10.34 3.29
CA CYS A 184 -14.83 9.70 3.45
C CYS A 184 -14.80 8.26 2.94
N SER A 185 -15.87 7.50 3.10
CA SER A 185 -15.91 6.11 2.64
C SER A 185 -15.61 6.00 1.14
N ARG A 186 -16.31 6.81 0.33
CA ARG A 186 -16.12 6.83 -1.13
C ARG A 186 -14.78 7.44 -1.55
N ALA A 187 -14.33 8.49 -0.85
CA ALA A 187 -13.05 9.14 -1.13
C ALA A 187 -11.87 8.16 -0.94
N ILE A 188 -11.90 7.40 0.16
CA ILE A 188 -10.89 6.40 0.50
C ILE A 188 -10.94 5.23 -0.48
N LEU A 189 -12.13 4.73 -0.80
CA LEU A 189 -12.26 3.65 -1.79
C LEU A 189 -11.68 4.07 -3.15
N ASN A 190 -12.07 5.24 -3.66
CA ASN A 190 -11.59 5.71 -4.96
C ASN A 190 -10.07 5.94 -4.96
N ASN A 191 -9.52 6.49 -3.87
CA ASN A 191 -8.08 6.67 -3.76
C ASN A 191 -7.32 5.33 -3.71
N PHE A 192 -7.87 4.35 -2.99
CA PHE A 192 -7.33 3.00 -2.90
C PHE A 192 -7.35 2.29 -4.27
N LEU A 193 -8.46 2.36 -5.00
CA LEU A 193 -8.59 1.78 -6.34
C LEU A 193 -7.63 2.44 -7.34
N ASN A 194 -7.51 3.77 -7.32
CA ASN A 194 -6.58 4.49 -8.19
C ASN A 194 -5.13 4.15 -7.89
N THR A 195 -4.74 4.11 -6.62
CA THR A 195 -3.38 3.78 -6.20
C THR A 195 -3.05 2.31 -6.54
N THR A 196 -4.00 1.40 -6.30
CA THR A 196 -3.86 -0.01 -6.68
C THR A 196 -3.66 -0.15 -8.19
N THR A 197 -4.47 0.53 -9.00
CA THR A 197 -4.36 0.52 -10.47
C THR A 197 -2.98 1.01 -10.94
N LEU A 198 -2.48 2.11 -10.34
CA LEU A 198 -1.14 2.63 -10.65
C LEU A 198 -0.03 1.62 -10.29
N ILE A 199 -0.13 0.95 -9.14
CA ILE A 199 0.83 -0.08 -8.73
C ILE A 199 0.82 -1.24 -9.72
N TYR A 200 -0.34 -1.72 -10.15
CA TYR A 200 -0.44 -2.78 -11.16
C TYR A 200 0.22 -2.38 -12.48
N ILE A 201 0.01 -1.15 -12.95
CA ILE A 201 0.64 -0.63 -14.17
C ILE A 201 2.17 -0.60 -14.02
N MET A 202 2.67 -0.12 -12.89
CA MET A 202 4.12 -0.09 -12.61
C MET A 202 4.71 -1.51 -12.52
N CYS A 203 4.05 -2.44 -11.84
CA CYS A 203 4.48 -3.84 -11.71
C CYS A 203 4.48 -4.57 -13.06
N PHE A 204 3.47 -4.34 -13.90
CA PHE A 204 3.40 -4.90 -15.25
C PHE A 204 4.53 -4.36 -16.13
N GLY A 205 4.75 -3.04 -16.12
CA GLY A 205 5.86 -2.41 -16.85
C GLY A 205 7.22 -2.92 -16.39
N PHE A 206 7.43 -3.04 -15.08
CA PHE A 206 8.66 -3.60 -14.51
C PHE A 206 8.85 -5.08 -14.89
N SER A 207 7.78 -5.88 -14.86
CA SER A 207 7.86 -7.31 -15.24
C SER A 207 8.24 -7.48 -16.71
N ILE A 208 7.66 -6.70 -17.63
CA ILE A 208 8.04 -6.70 -19.05
C ILE A 208 9.50 -6.27 -19.23
N PHE A 209 9.91 -5.21 -18.54
CA PHE A 209 11.29 -4.72 -18.59
C PHE A 209 12.28 -5.79 -18.11
N ASN A 210 12.01 -6.43 -16.96
CA ASN A 210 12.87 -7.48 -16.41
C ASN A 210 12.90 -8.72 -17.30
N VAL A 211 11.76 -9.15 -17.87
CA VAL A 211 11.73 -10.27 -18.81
C VAL A 211 12.58 -9.96 -20.04
N LYS A 212 12.40 -8.80 -20.67
CA LYS A 212 13.23 -8.41 -21.83
C LYS A 212 14.71 -8.30 -21.47
N HIS A 213 15.03 -7.75 -20.29
CA HIS A 213 16.40 -7.53 -19.86
C HIS A 213 17.09 -8.80 -19.34
N GLN A 214 16.38 -9.75 -18.74
CA GLN A 214 16.92 -11.07 -18.33
C GLN A 214 17.06 -12.05 -19.49
N GLN A 215 16.21 -11.96 -20.52
CA GLN A 215 16.35 -12.78 -21.73
C GLN A 215 17.60 -12.40 -22.53
N PHE A 216 17.98 -11.12 -22.52
CA PHE A 216 19.15 -10.60 -23.26
C PHE A 216 20.49 -11.29 -22.93
N PRO A 217 20.89 -11.47 -21.66
CA PRO A 217 22.12 -12.19 -21.30
C PRO A 217 22.01 -13.72 -21.42
N VAL A 218 20.82 -14.30 -21.42
CA VAL A 218 20.61 -15.74 -21.70
C VAL A 218 20.80 -16.03 -23.18
N PHE A 219 20.29 -15.17 -24.05
CA PHE A 219 20.43 -15.29 -25.52
C PHE A 219 21.87 -15.06 -26.00
N LEU A 220 22.67 -14.28 -25.26
CA LEU A 220 24.11 -14.05 -25.54
C LEU A 220 25.03 -15.16 -25.00
N ARG A 221 24.50 -16.16 -24.28
CA ARG A 221 25.26 -17.31 -23.78
C ARG A 221 25.15 -18.55 -24.69
N ASN A 222 24.16 -18.58 -25.59
CA ASN A 222 24.09 -19.51 -26.73
C ASN A 222 24.68 -18.85 -27.98
#